data_AF-A0A5B7BGP6-F1
#
_entry.id   AF-A0A5B7BGP6-F1
#
_cell.length_a   1.000
_cell.length_b   1.000
_cell.length_c   1.000
_cell.angle_alpha   90.00
_cell.angle_beta   90.00
_cell.angle_gamma   90.00
#
_symmetry.space_group_name_H-M   'P 1'
#
loop_
_entity.id
_entity.type
_entity.pdbx_description
1 polymer ?
#
loop_
_entity_poly.entity_id
_entity_poly.type
_entity_poly.pdbx_seq_one_letter_code
_entity_poly.pdbx_strand_id
1 'polypeptide(L)'
;TENLENELKKQSKEFSDSLATINELETHVQSLEEELEKQAQGFEADLEALTRAKVEQEQRAIQAEEALRKTRWQNANTAERLQEEFGRLSMQMASTFEANEKLATKALTEASELLLQKSHLEEMLQKADEELQSVRDRYDTKLHELSSQLSSKTNQIEDKSKQLEHQKKHEDETHGVLLQEILMLRAEIERLTTENNILSEVVEQRETLEAELKQMKTSMKETEILIQRGNLERNEMESMIALMRKEAVTSLDELNTMRSLRDEKESIVGNLQSELETLKAQCKELKHSLFEDGLEKDKLRKQVFQLKSDLKKKEDAFNSIEKKLKDSNCRPTVSDGMKASSGNNKSAVIPRSSREVSNLKDKIKLLESQIKLKETALETSTDSFLEKEKDLQNKIEELEKRLEEINKNSASFCEYEFQKVAKDTEDILLNGSMLEVRNTAENLSTIACKSNANRSAMSLIKSDDDILSEKELEASSLNTRHQRNPDELLNEMALLRERNKAMEGELKEMQGRYSEISLKFAEVEGERQQLVMTVRNLRNAKKS
;
A
#
# COMPACT_ATOMS: atom_id res chain seq x y z
N THR A 1 -9.54 -123.34 -182.39
CA THR A 1 -9.69 -121.87 -182.28
C THR A 1 -10.57 -121.51 -181.10
N GLU A 2 -11.85 -121.87 -181.13
CA GLU A 2 -12.89 -121.49 -180.14
C GLU A 2 -12.49 -121.64 -178.66
N ASN A 3 -11.92 -122.77 -178.22
CA ASN A 3 -11.47 -122.94 -176.81
C ASN A 3 -10.42 -121.91 -176.36
N LEU A 4 -9.50 -121.51 -177.24
CA LEU A 4 -8.50 -120.47 -176.92
C LEU A 4 -9.16 -119.09 -176.79
N GLU A 5 -10.20 -118.82 -177.59
CA GLU A 5 -10.94 -117.57 -177.53
C GLU A 5 -11.80 -117.47 -176.26
N ASN A 6 -12.39 -118.59 -175.82
CA ASN A 6 -13.16 -118.65 -174.57
C ASN A 6 -12.26 -118.52 -173.33
N GLU A 7 -11.09 -119.16 -173.32
CA GLU A 7 -10.10 -118.97 -172.25
C GLU A 7 -9.55 -117.53 -172.25
N LEU A 8 -9.28 -116.93 -173.41
CA LEU A 8 -8.88 -115.53 -173.52
C LEU A 8 -9.96 -114.57 -172.98
N LYS A 9 -11.24 -114.83 -173.25
CA LYS A 9 -12.38 -114.05 -172.71
C LYS A 9 -12.50 -114.22 -171.18
N LYS A 10 -12.32 -115.43 -170.67
CA LYS A 10 -12.30 -115.72 -169.22
C LYS A 10 -11.16 -114.95 -168.54
N GLN A 11 -9.93 -115.06 -169.05
CA GLN A 11 -8.78 -114.34 -168.52
C GLN A 11 -8.95 -112.82 -168.63
N SER A 12 -9.47 -112.30 -169.76
CA SER A 12 -9.78 -110.88 -169.93
C SER A 12 -10.80 -110.37 -168.90
N LYS A 13 -11.82 -111.18 -168.56
CA LYS A 13 -12.73 -110.85 -167.47
C LYS A 13 -12.04 -110.91 -166.10
N GLU A 14 -11.27 -111.95 -165.81
CA GLU A 14 -10.53 -112.10 -164.56
C GLU A 14 -9.54 -110.94 -164.35
N PHE A 15 -8.87 -110.46 -165.41
CA PHE A 15 -8.07 -109.24 -165.38
C PHE A 15 -8.91 -107.97 -165.19
N SER A 16 -10.11 -107.87 -165.80
CA SER A 16 -11.01 -106.72 -165.60
C SER A 16 -11.58 -106.65 -164.18
N ASP A 17 -11.99 -107.79 -163.61
CA ASP A 17 -12.48 -107.90 -162.24
C ASP A 17 -11.33 -107.65 -161.23
N SER A 18 -10.10 -108.08 -161.55
CA SER A 18 -8.89 -107.77 -160.78
C SER A 18 -8.52 -106.28 -160.86
N LEU A 19 -8.63 -105.64 -162.03
CA LEU A 19 -8.37 -104.22 -162.19
C LEU A 19 -9.40 -103.37 -161.44
N ALA A 20 -10.67 -103.76 -161.44
CA ALA A 20 -11.71 -103.08 -160.68
C ALA A 20 -11.43 -103.12 -159.17
N THR A 21 -11.03 -104.27 -158.63
CA THR A 21 -10.67 -104.42 -157.21
C THR A 21 -9.35 -103.74 -156.84
N ILE A 22 -8.37 -103.67 -157.74
CA ILE A 22 -7.16 -102.85 -157.57
C ILE A 22 -7.53 -101.36 -157.48
N ASN A 23 -8.36 -100.85 -158.39
CA ASN A 23 -8.79 -99.45 -158.38
C ASN A 23 -9.59 -99.10 -157.11
N GLU A 24 -10.46 -100.00 -156.64
CA GLU A 24 -11.20 -99.83 -155.38
C GLU A 24 -10.23 -99.74 -154.18
N LEU A 25 -9.26 -100.66 -154.10
CA LEU A 25 -8.21 -100.62 -153.07
C LEU A 25 -7.34 -99.37 -153.16
N GLU A 26 -7.00 -98.89 -154.36
CA GLU A 26 -6.24 -97.65 -154.57
C GLU A 26 -7.01 -96.43 -154.07
N THR A 27 -8.31 -96.32 -154.37
CA THR A 27 -9.15 -95.25 -153.81
C THR A 27 -9.29 -95.35 -152.28
N HIS A 28 -9.30 -96.56 -151.71
CA HIS A 28 -9.34 -96.73 -150.26
C HIS A 28 -8.02 -96.32 -149.61
N VAL A 29 -6.86 -96.71 -150.17
CA VAL A 29 -5.53 -96.26 -149.74
C VAL A 29 -5.44 -94.74 -149.80
N GLN A 30 -5.83 -94.11 -150.91
CA GLN A 30 -5.83 -92.66 -151.03
C GLN A 30 -6.73 -91.98 -149.98
N SER A 31 -7.90 -92.54 -149.68
CA SER A 31 -8.78 -92.03 -148.62
C SER A 31 -8.19 -92.17 -147.21
N LEU A 32 -7.39 -93.21 -146.97
CA LEU A 32 -6.68 -93.43 -145.70
C LEU A 32 -5.46 -92.52 -145.57
N GLU A 33 -4.71 -92.30 -146.65
CA GLU A 33 -3.61 -91.33 -146.70
C GLU A 33 -4.10 -89.91 -146.43
N GLU A 34 -5.21 -89.50 -147.06
CA GLU A 34 -5.88 -88.23 -146.77
C GLU A 34 -6.33 -88.09 -145.31
N GLU A 35 -6.86 -89.15 -144.70
CA GLU A 35 -7.33 -89.15 -143.31
C GLU A 35 -6.15 -89.12 -142.32
N LEU A 36 -5.06 -89.84 -142.60
CA LEU A 36 -3.82 -89.80 -141.82
C LEU A 36 -3.16 -88.40 -141.90
N GLU A 37 -3.15 -87.78 -143.07
CA GLU A 37 -2.63 -86.41 -143.25
C GLU A 37 -3.47 -85.38 -142.48
N LYS A 38 -4.81 -85.48 -142.54
CA LYS A 38 -5.73 -84.63 -141.73
C LYS A 38 -5.50 -84.82 -140.23
N GLN A 39 -5.28 -86.05 -139.78
CA GLN A 39 -4.97 -86.34 -138.38
C GLN A 39 -3.60 -85.80 -137.96
N ALA A 40 -2.57 -85.92 -138.82
CA ALA A 40 -1.24 -85.35 -138.57
C ALA A 40 -1.30 -83.82 -138.42
N GLN A 41 -1.97 -83.12 -139.35
CA GLN A 41 -2.19 -81.68 -139.29
C GLN A 41 -3.01 -81.26 -138.06
N GLY A 42 -4.00 -82.07 -137.66
CA GLY A 42 -4.76 -81.87 -136.42
C GLY A 42 -3.88 -81.95 -135.17
N PHE A 43 -3.04 -82.99 -135.06
CA PHE A 43 -2.10 -83.13 -133.94
C PHE A 43 -1.04 -82.03 -133.92
N GLU A 44 -0.57 -81.55 -135.08
CA GLU A 44 0.37 -80.43 -135.16
C GLU A 44 -0.28 -79.12 -134.68
N ALA A 45 -1.52 -78.83 -135.11
CA ALA A 45 -2.28 -77.66 -134.64
C ALA A 45 -2.58 -77.71 -133.13
N ASP A 46 -2.94 -78.88 -132.59
CA ASP A 46 -3.13 -79.08 -131.14
C ASP A 46 -1.81 -78.93 -130.35
N LEU A 47 -0.69 -79.41 -130.89
CA LEU A 47 0.64 -79.22 -130.29
C LEU A 47 1.07 -77.74 -130.31
N GLU A 48 0.81 -77.00 -131.38
CA GLU A 48 1.02 -75.55 -131.40
C GLU A 48 0.13 -74.82 -130.38
N ALA A 49 -1.16 -75.17 -130.31
CA ALA A 49 -2.09 -74.56 -129.36
C ALA A 49 -1.67 -74.82 -127.91
N LEU A 50 -1.28 -76.06 -127.60
CA LEU A 50 -0.79 -76.48 -126.29
C LEU A 50 0.53 -75.79 -125.93
N THR A 51 1.49 -75.68 -126.86
CA THR A 51 2.77 -75.00 -126.60
C THR A 51 2.59 -73.50 -126.42
N ARG A 52 1.74 -72.83 -127.23
CA ARG A 52 1.39 -71.42 -127.04
C ARG A 52 0.71 -71.18 -125.67
N ALA A 53 -0.30 -71.97 -125.33
CA ALA A 53 -1.00 -71.87 -124.05
C ALA A 53 -0.07 -72.12 -122.84
N LYS A 54 0.86 -73.07 -122.97
CA LYS A 54 1.89 -73.35 -121.96
C LYS A 54 2.83 -72.16 -121.78
N VAL A 55 3.36 -71.58 -122.85
CA VAL A 55 4.24 -70.39 -122.78
C VAL A 55 3.52 -69.20 -122.15
N GLU A 56 2.26 -68.96 -122.50
CA GLU A 56 1.44 -67.92 -121.85
C GLU A 56 1.17 -68.20 -120.36
N GLN A 57 1.05 -69.47 -119.96
CA GLN A 57 0.90 -69.86 -118.55
C GLN A 57 2.21 -69.67 -117.78
N GLU A 58 3.35 -70.07 -118.35
CA GLU A 58 4.68 -69.88 -117.76
C GLU A 58 5.01 -68.39 -117.61
N GLN A 59 4.75 -67.57 -118.64
CA GLN A 59 4.95 -66.12 -118.58
C GLN A 59 4.09 -65.44 -117.50
N ARG A 60 2.82 -65.84 -117.34
CA ARG A 60 1.96 -65.36 -116.25
C ARG A 60 2.43 -65.82 -114.87
N ALA A 61 2.95 -67.04 -114.76
CA ALA A 61 3.52 -67.55 -113.51
C ALA A 61 4.79 -66.78 -113.10
N ILE A 62 5.68 -66.50 -114.05
CA ILE A 62 6.89 -65.69 -113.83
C ILE A 62 6.51 -64.28 -113.34
N GLN A 63 5.59 -63.59 -114.03
CA GLN A 63 5.13 -62.25 -113.64
C GLN A 63 4.51 -62.22 -112.24
N ALA A 64 3.72 -63.25 -111.88
CA ALA A 64 3.16 -63.39 -110.54
C ALA A 64 4.23 -63.66 -109.47
N GLU A 65 5.25 -64.48 -109.79
CA GLU A 65 6.35 -64.78 -108.87
C GLU A 65 7.29 -63.57 -108.66
N GLU A 66 7.54 -62.78 -109.71
CA GLU A 66 8.28 -61.51 -109.62
C GLU A 66 7.53 -60.47 -108.78
N ALA A 67 6.22 -60.30 -109.00
CA ALA A 67 5.38 -59.44 -108.17
C ALA A 67 5.38 -59.89 -106.69
N LEU A 68 5.34 -61.20 -106.44
CA LEU A 68 5.44 -61.77 -105.10
C LEU A 68 6.83 -61.56 -104.48
N ARG A 69 7.93 -61.73 -105.23
CA ARG A 69 9.30 -61.42 -104.77
C ARG A 69 9.43 -59.95 -104.39
N LYS A 70 8.97 -59.04 -105.26
CA LYS A 70 8.99 -57.59 -105.02
C LYS A 70 8.21 -57.22 -103.75
N THR A 71 7.00 -57.77 -103.58
CA THR A 71 6.16 -57.53 -102.40
C THR A 71 6.81 -58.08 -101.13
N ARG A 72 7.39 -59.30 -101.17
CA ARG A 72 8.12 -59.89 -100.03
C ARG A 72 9.34 -59.05 -99.65
N TRP A 73 10.10 -58.55 -100.62
CA TRP A 73 11.26 -57.67 -100.38
C TRP A 73 10.84 -56.32 -99.78
N GLN A 74 9.81 -55.66 -100.32
CA GLN A 74 9.26 -54.42 -99.75
C GLN A 74 8.76 -54.61 -98.31
N ASN A 75 8.10 -55.73 -98.03
CA ASN A 75 7.65 -56.07 -96.67
C ASN A 75 8.82 -56.37 -95.72
N ALA A 76 9.87 -57.05 -96.18
CA ALA A 76 11.07 -57.31 -95.40
C ALA A 76 11.77 -56.00 -94.98
N ASN A 77 12.08 -55.12 -95.93
CA ASN A 77 12.70 -53.81 -95.65
C ASN A 77 11.82 -52.94 -94.74
N THR A 78 10.49 -53.05 -94.86
CA THR A 78 9.55 -52.30 -94.01
C THR A 78 9.55 -52.85 -92.58
N ALA A 79 9.62 -54.17 -92.41
CA ALA A 79 9.71 -54.81 -91.10
C ALA A 79 11.07 -54.55 -90.43
N GLU A 80 12.17 -54.57 -91.21
CA GLU A 80 13.53 -54.23 -90.76
C GLU A 80 13.58 -52.80 -90.21
N ARG A 81 13.15 -51.80 -90.99
CA ARG A 81 13.07 -50.40 -90.54
C ARG A 81 12.19 -50.22 -89.29
N LEU A 82 11.07 -50.95 -89.18
CA LEU A 82 10.23 -50.93 -87.98
C LEU A 82 10.97 -51.53 -86.77
N GLN A 83 11.72 -52.62 -86.96
CA GLN A 83 12.53 -53.24 -85.92
C GLN A 83 13.70 -52.34 -85.49
N GLU A 84 14.33 -51.60 -86.41
CA GLU A 84 15.33 -50.57 -86.11
C GLU A 84 14.74 -49.44 -85.24
N GLU A 85 13.57 -48.90 -85.60
CA GLU A 85 12.92 -47.85 -84.81
C GLU A 85 12.44 -48.37 -83.44
N PHE A 86 11.93 -49.60 -83.34
CA PHE A 86 11.67 -50.22 -82.04
C PHE A 86 12.94 -50.41 -81.20
N GLY A 87 14.08 -50.75 -81.83
CA GLY A 87 15.38 -50.83 -81.17
C GLY A 87 15.86 -49.46 -80.67
N ARG A 88 15.77 -48.42 -81.51
CA ARG A 88 16.08 -47.02 -81.19
C ARG A 88 15.24 -46.53 -80.00
N LEU A 89 13.93 -46.73 -80.06
CA LEU A 89 13.00 -46.35 -79.00
C LEU A 89 13.26 -47.12 -77.71
N SER A 90 13.54 -48.42 -77.78
CA SER A 90 13.87 -49.24 -76.60
C SER A 90 15.18 -48.78 -75.93
N MET A 91 16.20 -48.44 -76.72
CA MET A 91 17.47 -47.89 -76.22
C MET A 91 17.28 -46.51 -75.59
N GLN A 92 16.46 -45.64 -76.20
CA GLN A 92 16.11 -44.34 -75.63
C GLN A 92 15.35 -44.49 -74.31
N MET A 93 14.32 -45.35 -74.26
CA MET A 93 13.56 -45.62 -73.03
C MET A 93 14.48 -46.13 -71.92
N ALA A 94 15.33 -47.13 -72.20
CA ALA A 94 16.29 -47.65 -71.23
C ALA A 94 17.25 -46.57 -70.72
N SER A 95 17.81 -45.74 -71.60
CA SER A 95 18.70 -44.64 -71.21
C SER A 95 17.98 -43.57 -70.36
N THR A 96 16.73 -43.21 -70.69
CA THR A 96 15.95 -42.29 -69.86
C THR A 96 15.55 -42.90 -68.52
N PHE A 97 15.30 -44.21 -68.46
CA PHE A 97 15.01 -44.91 -67.21
C PHE A 97 16.25 -44.94 -66.30
N GLU A 98 17.42 -45.30 -66.83
CA GLU A 98 18.69 -45.30 -66.09
C GLU A 98 19.07 -43.89 -65.59
N ALA A 99 18.79 -42.85 -66.39
CA ALA A 99 18.99 -41.46 -65.97
C ALA A 99 18.03 -41.07 -64.83
N ASN A 100 16.76 -41.46 -64.91
CA ASN A 100 15.77 -41.22 -63.86
C ASN A 100 16.08 -42.00 -62.57
N GLU A 101 16.56 -43.24 -62.68
CA GLU A 101 17.00 -44.08 -61.55
C GLU A 101 18.20 -43.46 -60.83
N LYS A 102 19.19 -42.95 -61.58
CA LYS A 102 20.33 -42.19 -61.03
C LYS A 102 19.91 -40.88 -60.36
N LEU A 103 18.91 -40.19 -60.91
CA LEU A 103 18.37 -38.96 -60.32
C LEU A 103 17.57 -39.26 -59.04
N ALA A 104 16.74 -40.32 -59.03
CA ALA A 104 15.95 -40.74 -57.88
C ALA A 104 16.83 -41.26 -56.73
N THR A 105 17.84 -42.08 -57.04
CA THR A 105 18.82 -42.56 -56.03
C THR A 105 19.63 -41.40 -55.47
N LYS A 106 20.07 -40.45 -56.30
CA LYS A 106 20.73 -39.22 -55.85
C LYS A 106 19.83 -38.41 -54.91
N ALA A 107 18.58 -38.12 -55.30
CA ALA A 107 17.64 -37.36 -54.48
C ALA A 107 17.34 -38.06 -53.14
N LEU A 108 17.29 -39.40 -53.12
CA LEU A 108 17.15 -40.19 -51.90
C LEU A 108 18.39 -40.08 -50.99
N THR A 109 19.60 -40.09 -51.55
CA THR A 109 20.82 -39.85 -50.76
C THR A 109 20.87 -38.44 -50.18
N GLU A 110 20.57 -37.40 -50.98
CA GLU A 110 20.51 -36.00 -50.51
C GLU A 110 19.44 -35.81 -49.42
N ALA A 111 18.27 -36.42 -49.57
CA ALA A 111 17.23 -36.43 -48.53
C ALA A 111 17.69 -37.14 -47.25
N SER A 112 18.42 -38.24 -47.36
CA SER A 112 18.95 -38.96 -46.18
C SER A 112 20.03 -38.16 -45.43
N GLU A 113 20.85 -37.40 -46.16
CA GLU A 113 21.85 -36.50 -45.55
C GLU A 113 21.18 -35.31 -44.85
N LEU A 114 20.15 -34.71 -45.48
CA LEU A 114 19.37 -33.64 -44.86
C LEU A 114 18.61 -34.11 -43.60
N LEU A 115 18.12 -35.35 -43.57
CA LEU A 115 17.51 -35.93 -42.37
C LEU A 115 18.53 -36.14 -41.24
N LEU A 116 19.78 -36.53 -41.57
CA LEU A 116 20.86 -36.65 -40.60
C LEU A 116 21.28 -35.27 -40.04
N GLN A 117 21.41 -34.27 -40.91
CA GLN A 117 21.68 -32.88 -40.51
C GLN A 117 20.55 -32.32 -39.63
N LYS A 118 19.29 -32.55 -39.99
CA LYS A 118 18.10 -32.19 -39.18
C LYS A 118 18.18 -32.82 -37.79
N SER A 119 18.42 -34.14 -37.71
CA SER A 119 18.51 -34.86 -36.44
C SER A 119 19.61 -34.29 -35.53
N HIS A 120 20.76 -33.89 -36.09
CA HIS A 120 21.84 -33.28 -35.32
C HIS A 120 21.50 -31.86 -34.82
N LEU A 121 20.79 -31.06 -35.64
CA LEU A 121 20.29 -29.74 -35.23
C LEU A 121 19.22 -29.87 -34.11
N GLU A 122 18.34 -30.86 -34.20
CA GLU A 122 17.33 -31.14 -33.15
C GLU A 122 18.00 -31.61 -31.84
N GLU A 123 19.07 -32.42 -31.91
CA GLU A 123 19.86 -32.82 -30.74
C GLU A 123 20.58 -31.63 -30.08
N MET A 124 21.09 -30.67 -30.86
CA MET A 124 21.71 -29.45 -30.33
C MET A 124 20.66 -28.49 -29.74
N LEU A 125 19.48 -28.38 -30.36
CA LEU A 125 18.37 -27.59 -29.84
C LEU A 125 17.89 -28.13 -28.48
N GLN A 126 17.67 -29.45 -28.39
CA GLN A 126 17.27 -30.10 -27.13
C GLN A 126 18.27 -29.82 -26.00
N LYS A 127 19.58 -29.90 -26.28
CA LYS A 127 20.62 -29.59 -25.28
C LYS A 127 20.61 -28.13 -24.84
N ALA A 128 20.35 -27.19 -25.76
CA ALA A 128 20.20 -25.78 -25.42
C ALA A 128 18.95 -25.53 -24.55
N ASP A 129 17.83 -26.21 -24.83
CA ASP A 129 16.61 -26.14 -24.01
C ASP A 129 16.81 -26.78 -22.62
N GLU A 130 17.52 -27.92 -22.54
CA GLU A 130 17.92 -28.55 -21.27
C GLU A 130 18.85 -27.64 -20.44
N GLU A 131 19.82 -26.98 -21.07
CA GLU A 131 20.67 -25.98 -20.41
C GLU A 131 19.85 -24.78 -19.91
N LEU A 132 18.97 -24.21 -20.74
CA LEU A 132 18.09 -23.10 -20.39
C LEU A 132 17.14 -23.45 -19.23
N GLN A 133 16.56 -24.66 -19.22
CA GLN A 133 15.74 -25.13 -18.12
C GLN A 133 16.58 -25.27 -16.84
N SER A 134 17.78 -25.85 -16.92
CA SER A 134 18.68 -25.96 -15.76
C SER A 134 19.09 -24.59 -15.18
N VAL A 135 19.13 -23.55 -16.02
CA VAL A 135 19.39 -22.16 -15.60
C VAL A 135 18.13 -21.54 -14.97
N ARG A 136 16.94 -21.79 -15.54
CA ARG A 136 15.65 -21.40 -14.95
C ARG A 136 15.48 -21.99 -13.54
N ASP A 137 15.67 -23.30 -13.39
CA ASP A 137 15.55 -24.00 -12.10
C ASP A 137 16.49 -23.42 -11.03
N ARG A 138 17.71 -22.98 -11.42
CA ARG A 138 18.67 -22.30 -10.55
C ARG A 138 18.22 -20.89 -10.15
N TYR A 139 17.54 -20.15 -11.03
CA TYR A 139 16.96 -18.86 -10.68
C TYR A 139 15.74 -19.02 -9.77
N ASP A 140 14.83 -19.96 -10.06
CA ASP A 140 13.62 -20.19 -9.28
C ASP A 140 13.95 -20.70 -7.87
N THR A 141 14.91 -21.62 -7.73
CA THR A 141 15.42 -22.03 -6.40
C THR A 141 16.08 -20.87 -5.65
N LYS A 142 16.82 -19.96 -6.32
CA LYS A 142 17.39 -18.77 -5.68
C LYS A 142 16.32 -17.75 -5.28
N LEU A 143 15.26 -17.58 -6.07
CA LEU A 143 14.11 -16.73 -5.75
C LEU A 143 13.34 -17.28 -4.54
N HIS A 144 13.14 -18.60 -4.46
CA HIS A 144 12.55 -19.24 -3.27
C HIS A 144 13.44 -19.09 -2.03
N GLU A 145 14.76 -19.24 -2.14
CA GLU A 145 15.70 -19.02 -1.03
C GLU A 145 15.62 -17.57 -0.52
N LEU A 146 15.68 -16.58 -1.43
CA LEU A 146 15.57 -15.16 -1.08
C LEU A 146 14.19 -14.81 -0.50
N SER A 147 13.11 -15.41 -1.01
CA SER A 147 11.76 -15.23 -0.46
C SER A 147 11.62 -15.80 0.95
N SER A 148 12.28 -16.94 1.23
CA SER A 148 12.35 -17.55 2.57
C SER A 148 13.19 -16.71 3.55
N GLN A 149 14.30 -16.14 3.07
CA GLN A 149 15.07 -15.17 3.86
C GLN A 149 14.27 -13.89 4.14
N LEU A 150 13.53 -13.38 3.14
CA LEU A 150 12.67 -12.22 3.30
C LEU A 150 11.52 -12.48 4.29
N SER A 151 10.80 -13.60 4.20
CA SER A 151 9.74 -13.92 5.17
C SER A 151 10.29 -14.10 6.60
N SER A 152 11.45 -14.75 6.75
CA SER A 152 12.15 -14.82 8.04
C SER A 152 12.51 -13.43 8.60
N LYS A 153 12.94 -12.50 7.73
CA LYS A 153 13.25 -11.11 8.12
C LYS A 153 12.00 -10.29 8.42
N THR A 154 10.92 -10.45 7.66
CA THR A 154 9.61 -9.83 7.91
C THR A 154 9.08 -10.25 9.27
N ASN A 155 9.06 -11.55 9.59
CA ASN A 155 8.62 -12.06 10.89
C ASN A 155 9.49 -11.49 12.03
N GLN A 156 10.82 -11.45 11.85
CA GLN A 156 11.75 -10.85 12.81
C GLN A 156 11.56 -9.33 13.00
N ILE A 157 11.05 -8.61 11.98
CA ILE A 157 10.68 -7.19 12.09
C ILE A 157 9.34 -7.04 12.79
N GLU A 158 8.36 -7.89 12.46
CA GLU A 158 7.02 -7.88 13.06
C GLU A 158 7.07 -8.16 14.56
N ASP A 159 7.83 -9.16 15.00
CA ASP A 159 8.00 -9.49 16.42
C ASP A 159 8.73 -8.38 17.19
N LYS A 160 9.72 -7.73 16.57
CA LYS A 160 10.35 -6.52 17.14
C LYS A 160 9.38 -5.35 17.19
N SER A 161 8.50 -5.19 16.20
CA SER A 161 7.48 -4.14 16.20
C SER A 161 6.46 -4.36 17.32
N LYS A 162 5.99 -5.60 17.53
CA LYS A 162 5.15 -5.97 18.67
C LYS A 162 5.85 -5.69 20.00
N GLN A 163 7.13 -6.08 20.14
CA GLN A 163 7.91 -5.82 21.34
C GLN A 163 8.05 -4.30 21.61
N LEU A 164 8.35 -3.51 20.58
CA LEU A 164 8.44 -2.05 20.69
C LEU A 164 7.10 -1.42 21.07
N GLU A 165 5.98 -1.92 20.52
CA GLU A 165 4.64 -1.44 20.85
C GLU A 165 4.24 -1.80 22.29
N HIS A 166 4.63 -2.99 22.78
CA HIS A 166 4.47 -3.35 24.19
C HIS A 166 5.32 -2.48 25.13
N GLN A 167 6.57 -2.17 24.76
CA GLN A 167 7.40 -1.22 25.49
C GLN A 167 6.77 0.18 25.50
N LYS A 168 6.33 0.69 24.35
CA LYS A 168 5.67 1.99 24.25
C LYS A 168 4.40 2.06 25.09
N LYS A 169 3.57 1.01 25.10
CA LYS A 169 2.36 0.97 25.95
C LYS A 169 2.70 1.03 27.43
N HIS A 170 3.71 0.31 27.88
CA HIS A 170 4.22 0.42 29.26
C HIS A 170 4.82 1.81 29.57
N GLU A 171 5.51 2.45 28.61
CA GLU A 171 5.99 3.82 28.74
C GLU A 171 4.84 4.84 28.79
N ASP A 172 3.82 4.71 27.94
CA ASP A 172 2.61 5.55 27.95
C ASP A 172 1.82 5.36 29.27
N GLU A 173 1.68 4.12 29.77
CA GLU A 173 1.04 3.79 31.06
C GLU A 173 1.81 4.38 32.26
N THR A 174 3.13 4.17 32.33
CA THR A 174 3.96 4.72 33.41
C THR A 174 4.06 6.25 33.34
N HIS A 175 4.08 6.85 32.14
CA HIS A 175 3.97 8.29 31.97
C HIS A 175 2.61 8.83 32.43
N GLY A 176 1.52 8.11 32.17
CA GLY A 176 0.18 8.44 32.69
C GLY A 176 0.12 8.42 34.22
N VAL A 177 0.71 7.41 34.86
CA VAL A 177 0.82 7.34 36.32
C VAL A 177 1.65 8.50 36.89
N LEU A 178 2.82 8.79 36.29
CA LEU A 178 3.69 9.90 36.70
C LEU A 178 3.00 11.27 36.49
N LEU A 179 2.24 11.44 35.42
CA LEU A 179 1.47 12.65 35.18
C LEU A 179 0.36 12.83 36.22
N GLN A 180 -0.34 11.76 36.59
CA GLN A 180 -1.33 11.77 37.67
C GLN A 180 -0.68 12.09 39.03
N GLU A 181 0.50 11.55 39.33
CA GLU A 181 1.27 11.89 40.53
C GLU A 181 1.69 13.37 40.54
N ILE A 182 2.20 13.90 39.41
CA ILE A 182 2.53 15.33 39.24
C ILE A 182 1.28 16.22 39.45
N LEU A 183 0.10 15.81 38.99
CA LEU A 183 -1.15 16.54 39.22
C LEU A 183 -1.56 16.53 40.71
N MET A 184 -1.46 15.39 41.39
CA MET A 184 -1.73 15.30 42.83
C MET A 184 -0.74 16.14 43.65
N LEU A 185 0.56 16.06 43.34
CA LEU A 185 1.59 16.86 44.00
C LEU A 185 1.41 18.37 43.76
N ARG A 186 0.95 18.79 42.58
CA ARG A 186 0.59 20.19 42.30
C ARG A 186 -0.59 20.65 43.14
N ALA A 187 -1.67 19.87 43.20
CA ALA A 187 -2.83 20.19 44.03
C ALA A 187 -2.46 20.26 45.53
N GLU A 188 -1.58 19.37 46.02
CA GLU A 188 -1.08 19.41 47.40
C GLU A 188 -0.16 20.61 47.67
N ILE A 189 0.67 21.03 46.70
CA ILE A 189 1.45 22.27 46.78
C ILE A 189 0.54 23.50 46.80
N GLU A 190 -0.52 23.54 45.99
CA GLU A 190 -1.52 24.61 46.02
C GLU A 190 -2.24 24.65 47.38
N ARG A 191 -2.66 23.49 47.91
CA ARG A 191 -3.26 23.35 49.25
C ARG A 191 -2.32 23.89 50.33
N LEU A 192 -1.08 23.42 50.39
CA LEU A 192 -0.04 23.89 51.32
C LEU A 192 0.29 25.38 51.12
N THR A 193 0.16 25.93 49.92
CA THR A 193 0.35 27.36 49.67
C THR A 193 -0.81 28.17 50.26
N THR A 194 -2.06 27.72 50.09
CA THR A 194 -3.20 28.38 50.75
C THR A 194 -3.14 28.27 52.27
N GLU A 195 -2.70 27.13 52.81
CA GLU A 195 -2.50 26.93 54.25
C GLU A 195 -1.40 27.84 54.81
N ASN A 196 -0.27 27.99 54.10
CA ASN A 196 0.80 28.94 54.46
C ASN A 196 0.34 30.40 54.37
N ASN A 197 -0.49 30.77 53.38
CA ASN A 197 -1.04 32.12 53.28
C ASN A 197 -1.96 32.44 54.48
N ILE A 198 -2.83 31.50 54.86
CA ILE A 198 -3.67 31.62 56.06
C ILE A 198 -2.80 31.71 57.33
N LEU A 199 -1.74 30.90 57.44
CA LEU A 199 -0.79 31.02 58.55
C LEU A 199 -0.08 32.39 58.56
N SER A 200 0.25 32.94 57.39
CA SER A 200 0.87 34.27 57.28
C SER A 200 -0.09 35.37 57.72
N GLU A 201 -1.37 35.31 57.34
CA GLU A 201 -2.40 36.24 57.84
C GLU A 201 -2.57 36.12 59.36
N VAL A 202 -2.54 34.91 59.91
CA VAL A 202 -2.57 34.69 61.37
C VAL A 202 -1.30 35.21 62.07
N VAL A 203 -0.13 35.14 61.42
CA VAL A 203 1.12 35.72 61.95
C VAL A 203 1.07 37.25 61.93
N GLU A 204 0.63 37.89 60.85
CA GLU A 204 0.41 39.34 60.76
C GLU A 204 -0.62 39.83 61.81
N GLN A 205 -1.71 39.07 62.01
CA GLN A 205 -2.67 39.31 63.10
C GLN A 205 -2.03 39.13 64.49
N ARG A 206 -1.10 38.17 64.65
CA ARG A 206 -0.36 38.00 65.92
C ARG A 206 0.64 39.13 66.15
N GLU A 207 1.32 39.62 65.12
CA GLU A 207 2.31 40.70 65.25
C GLU A 207 1.67 42.06 65.49
N THR A 208 0.52 42.33 64.87
CA THR A 208 -0.32 43.51 65.20
C THR A 208 -0.83 43.44 66.64
N LEU A 209 -1.40 42.31 67.08
CA LEU A 209 -1.76 42.11 68.49
C LEU A 209 -0.55 42.23 69.44
N GLU A 210 0.63 41.72 69.06
CA GLU A 210 1.85 41.84 69.87
C GLU A 210 2.38 43.28 69.93
N ALA A 211 2.16 44.08 68.88
CA ALA A 211 2.44 45.52 68.86
C ALA A 211 1.47 46.30 69.76
N GLU A 212 0.16 46.01 69.71
CA GLU A 212 -0.83 46.56 70.65
C GLU A 212 -0.50 46.19 72.11
N LEU A 213 -0.10 44.94 72.36
CA LEU A 213 0.30 44.48 73.69
C LEU A 213 1.60 45.18 74.15
N LYS A 214 2.54 45.48 73.25
CA LYS A 214 3.73 46.32 73.55
C LYS A 214 3.33 47.76 73.87
N GLN A 215 2.40 48.35 73.11
CA GLN A 215 1.87 49.70 73.36
C GLN A 215 1.14 49.79 74.71
N MET A 216 0.27 48.82 75.02
CA MET A 216 -0.39 48.69 76.32
C MET A 216 0.64 48.49 77.44
N LYS A 217 1.71 47.73 77.21
CA LYS A 217 2.79 47.52 78.19
C LYS A 217 3.64 48.78 78.41
N THR A 218 3.74 49.69 77.44
CA THR A 218 4.34 51.02 77.65
C THR A 218 3.41 51.96 78.42
N SER A 219 2.13 52.07 78.05
CA SER A 219 1.19 52.94 78.79
C SER A 219 0.94 52.43 80.21
N MET A 220 0.92 51.11 80.43
CA MET A 220 0.83 50.53 81.77
C MET A 220 2.03 50.93 82.65
N LYS A 221 3.25 50.98 82.10
CA LYS A 221 4.43 51.49 82.81
C LYS A 221 4.34 52.99 83.12
N GLU A 222 3.77 53.79 82.20
CA GLU A 222 3.54 55.22 82.45
C GLU A 222 2.50 55.42 83.56
N THR A 223 1.42 54.63 83.57
CA THR A 223 0.45 54.63 84.69
C THR A 223 1.05 54.12 85.99
N GLU A 224 1.96 53.15 85.95
CA GLU A 224 2.67 52.65 87.14
C GLU A 224 3.61 53.72 87.71
N ILE A 225 4.31 54.49 86.86
CA ILE A 225 5.12 55.64 87.29
C ILE A 225 4.24 56.75 87.91
N LEU A 226 3.05 57.00 87.35
CA LEU A 226 2.05 57.92 87.93
C LEU A 226 1.55 57.41 89.29
N ILE A 227 1.27 56.12 89.43
CA ILE A 227 0.87 55.49 90.70
C ILE A 227 2.01 55.55 91.73
N GLN A 228 3.26 55.31 91.34
CA GLN A 228 4.42 55.44 92.22
C GLN A 228 4.65 56.89 92.68
N ARG A 229 4.39 57.89 91.82
CA ARG A 229 4.36 59.31 92.23
C ARG A 229 3.24 59.58 93.23
N GLY A 230 2.01 59.18 92.93
CA GLY A 230 0.87 59.34 93.85
C GLY A 230 1.03 58.56 95.17
N ASN A 231 1.81 57.47 95.18
CA ASN A 231 2.22 56.78 96.40
C ASN A 231 3.20 57.63 97.24
N LEU A 232 4.17 58.28 96.61
CA LEU A 232 5.11 59.17 97.31
C LEU A 232 4.36 60.37 97.93
N GLU A 233 3.53 61.04 97.13
CA GLU A 233 2.68 62.16 97.57
C GLU A 233 1.73 61.75 98.71
N ARG A 234 1.13 60.55 98.65
CA ARG A 234 0.33 60.01 99.75
C ARG A 234 1.15 59.77 101.02
N ASN A 235 2.35 59.20 100.89
CA ASN A 235 3.21 58.89 102.04
C ASN A 235 3.69 60.19 102.73
N GLU A 236 3.96 61.26 101.96
CA GLU A 236 4.25 62.59 102.50
C GLU A 236 3.05 63.17 103.25
N MET A 237 1.84 63.10 102.67
CA MET A 237 0.60 63.52 103.32
C MET A 237 0.29 62.70 104.59
N GLU A 238 0.52 61.38 104.57
CA GLU A 238 0.29 60.49 105.70
C GLU A 238 1.30 60.74 106.83
N SER A 239 2.56 61.05 106.51
CA SER A 239 3.56 61.52 107.48
C SER A 239 3.17 62.86 108.11
N MET A 240 2.64 63.80 107.30
CA MET A 240 2.13 65.09 107.78
C MET A 240 0.90 64.91 108.70
N ILE A 241 -0.03 64.01 108.34
CA ILE A 241 -1.18 63.62 109.18
C ILE A 241 -0.71 62.94 110.47
N ALA A 242 0.35 62.12 110.44
CA ALA A 242 0.91 61.49 111.63
C ALA A 242 1.53 62.52 112.59
N LEU A 243 2.21 63.55 112.07
CA LEU A 243 2.70 64.70 112.86
C LEU A 243 1.54 65.47 113.49
N MET A 244 0.53 65.88 112.71
CA MET A 244 -0.64 66.60 113.24
C MET A 244 -1.44 65.77 114.26
N ARG A 245 -1.53 64.45 114.08
CA ARG A 245 -2.15 63.54 115.08
C ARG A 245 -1.35 63.50 116.38
N LYS A 246 -0.01 63.46 116.31
CA LYS A 246 0.85 63.47 117.50
C LYS A 246 0.69 64.79 118.27
N GLU A 247 0.67 65.91 117.56
CA GLU A 247 0.46 67.24 118.11
C GLU A 247 -0.93 67.38 118.78
N ALA A 248 -1.98 66.91 118.10
CA ALA A 248 -3.34 66.90 118.65
C ALA A 248 -3.51 66.00 119.89
N VAL A 249 -2.77 64.88 119.97
CA VAL A 249 -2.74 64.03 121.17
C VAL A 249 -2.04 64.75 122.32
N THR A 250 -0.90 65.42 122.09
CA THR A 250 -0.24 66.20 123.14
C THR A 250 -1.11 67.33 123.67
N SER A 251 -1.83 68.06 122.80
CA SER A 251 -2.77 69.10 123.25
C SER A 251 -4.00 68.52 124.00
N LEU A 252 -4.38 67.27 123.74
CA LEU A 252 -5.45 66.59 124.49
C LEU A 252 -5.00 66.17 125.90
N ASP A 253 -3.75 65.73 126.06
CA ASP A 253 -3.18 65.40 127.36
C ASP A 253 -2.88 66.66 128.20
N GLU A 254 -2.45 67.76 127.56
CA GLU A 254 -2.40 69.08 128.18
C GLU A 254 -3.79 69.56 128.62
N LEU A 255 -4.84 69.36 127.80
CA LEU A 255 -6.21 69.70 128.18
C LEU A 255 -6.73 68.83 129.34
N ASN A 256 -6.38 67.54 129.38
CA ASN A 256 -6.80 66.63 130.44
C ASN A 256 -6.08 66.90 131.77
N THR A 257 -4.79 67.28 131.74
CA THR A 257 -4.04 67.71 132.93
C THR A 257 -4.51 69.07 133.44
N MET A 258 -4.82 70.02 132.56
CA MET A 258 -5.49 71.27 132.95
C MET A 258 -6.89 71.04 133.53
N ARG A 259 -7.61 69.99 133.08
CA ARG A 259 -8.93 69.62 133.61
C ARG A 259 -8.84 69.08 135.04
N SER A 260 -7.95 68.12 135.32
CA SER A 260 -7.81 67.60 136.69
C SER A 260 -7.31 68.66 137.68
N LEU A 261 -6.41 69.55 137.24
CA LEU A 261 -5.91 70.66 138.06
C LEU A 261 -7.03 71.69 138.35
N ARG A 262 -7.91 71.98 137.38
CA ARG A 262 -9.15 72.76 137.62
C ARG A 262 -10.04 72.09 138.67
N ASP A 263 -10.33 70.80 138.51
CA ASP A 263 -11.27 70.07 139.36
C ASP A 263 -10.77 70.00 140.82
N GLU A 264 -9.45 69.92 141.02
CA GLU A 264 -8.81 70.08 142.34
C GLU A 264 -9.03 71.49 142.93
N LYS A 265 -8.87 72.56 142.13
CA LYS A 265 -9.13 73.93 142.61
C LYS A 265 -10.60 74.18 142.92
N GLU A 266 -11.51 73.60 142.16
CA GLU A 266 -12.96 73.74 142.37
C GLU A 266 -13.39 73.05 143.68
N SER A 267 -12.79 71.90 144.02
CA SER A 267 -12.92 71.27 145.35
C SER A 267 -12.43 72.17 146.50
N ILE A 268 -11.26 72.80 146.33
CA ILE A 268 -10.71 73.75 147.33
C ILE A 268 -11.64 74.97 147.52
N VAL A 269 -12.20 75.51 146.44
CA VAL A 269 -13.18 76.61 146.51
C VAL A 269 -14.45 76.19 147.26
N GLY A 270 -14.98 74.99 147.00
CA GLY A 270 -16.15 74.47 147.71
C GLY A 270 -15.94 74.37 149.24
N ASN A 271 -14.76 73.90 149.65
CA ASN A 271 -14.41 73.81 151.08
C ASN A 271 -14.32 75.20 151.73
N LEU A 272 -13.56 76.13 151.13
CA LEU A 272 -13.42 77.52 151.62
C LEU A 272 -14.78 78.25 151.70
N GLN A 273 -15.70 77.96 150.78
CA GLN A 273 -17.03 78.56 150.77
C GLN A 273 -17.92 78.04 151.91
N SER A 274 -17.69 76.81 152.39
CA SER A 274 -18.38 76.25 153.58
C SER A 274 -17.83 76.83 154.90
N GLU A 275 -16.52 77.10 154.98
CA GLU A 275 -15.91 77.83 156.09
C GLU A 275 -16.41 79.28 156.17
N LEU A 276 -16.61 79.93 155.01
CA LEU A 276 -17.08 81.31 154.95
C LEU A 276 -18.52 81.44 155.49
N GLU A 277 -19.46 80.58 155.09
CA GLU A 277 -20.84 80.64 155.62
C GLU A 277 -20.93 80.25 157.12
N THR A 278 -20.08 79.36 157.62
CA THR A 278 -20.05 79.02 159.06
C THR A 278 -19.51 80.16 159.91
N LEU A 279 -18.43 80.84 159.47
CA LEU A 279 -17.92 82.04 160.15
C LEU A 279 -18.94 83.21 160.09
N LYS A 280 -19.64 83.36 158.96
CA LYS A 280 -20.68 84.36 158.73
C LYS A 280 -21.95 84.12 159.56
N ALA A 281 -22.22 82.89 160.00
CA ALA A 281 -23.25 82.60 161.00
C ALA A 281 -22.84 83.14 162.38
N GLN A 282 -21.62 82.88 162.84
CA GLN A 282 -21.10 83.36 164.13
C GLN A 282 -21.12 84.90 164.23
N CYS A 283 -20.87 85.61 163.12
CA CYS A 283 -20.97 87.07 163.07
C CYS A 283 -22.41 87.63 163.17
N LYS A 284 -23.46 86.81 163.03
CA LYS A 284 -24.86 87.25 163.27
C LYS A 284 -25.23 87.17 164.75
N GLU A 285 -24.79 86.11 165.43
CA GLU A 285 -24.94 85.92 166.89
C GLU A 285 -24.44 87.17 167.65
N LEU A 286 -23.22 87.58 167.34
CA LEU A 286 -22.52 88.71 167.99
C LEU A 286 -23.16 90.09 167.71
N LYS A 287 -24.11 90.19 166.77
CA LYS A 287 -24.69 91.45 166.32
C LYS A 287 -26.00 91.79 167.02
N HIS A 288 -26.68 90.82 167.63
CA HIS A 288 -27.94 91.07 168.33
C HIS A 288 -27.76 91.57 169.77
N SER A 289 -26.67 91.19 170.45
CA SER A 289 -26.35 91.61 171.82
C SER A 289 -25.94 93.08 171.95
N LEU A 290 -25.69 93.79 170.84
CA LEU A 290 -25.11 95.14 170.84
C LEU A 290 -26.15 96.26 170.64
N PHE A 291 -27.45 95.94 170.59
CA PHE A 291 -28.51 96.92 170.26
C PHE A 291 -29.31 97.44 171.48
N GLU A 292 -29.23 96.79 172.64
CA GLU A 292 -30.00 97.21 173.83
C GLU A 292 -29.49 98.52 174.47
N ASP A 293 -28.19 98.83 174.36
CA ASP A 293 -27.50 99.91 175.10
C ASP A 293 -27.66 101.32 174.46
N GLY A 294 -28.36 101.44 173.33
CA GLY A 294 -28.24 102.61 172.45
C GLY A 294 -29.03 103.87 172.82
N LEU A 295 -30.19 103.75 173.47
CA LEU A 295 -31.24 104.79 173.42
C LEU A 295 -31.41 105.69 174.65
N GLU A 296 -30.75 105.41 175.78
CA GLU A 296 -30.90 106.22 177.00
C GLU A 296 -30.16 107.58 176.93
N LYS A 297 -29.29 107.77 175.94
CA LYS A 297 -28.22 108.79 175.98
C LYS A 297 -28.58 110.19 175.46
N ASP A 298 -29.64 110.36 174.68
CA ASP A 298 -29.87 111.62 173.92
C ASP A 298 -30.73 112.66 174.66
N LYS A 299 -31.26 112.33 175.85
CA LYS A 299 -32.22 113.16 176.60
C LYS A 299 -31.65 114.45 177.21
N LEU A 300 -30.33 114.68 177.17
CA LEU A 300 -29.64 115.69 177.98
C LEU A 300 -28.83 116.76 177.22
N ARG A 301 -28.66 116.68 175.89
CA ARG A 301 -27.65 117.51 175.19
C ARG A 301 -28.03 118.97 174.91
N LYS A 302 -29.32 119.38 174.99
CA LYS A 302 -29.76 120.71 174.48
C LYS A 302 -30.77 121.48 175.36
N GLN A 303 -30.32 121.96 176.52
CA GLN A 303 -30.83 123.21 177.14
C GLN A 303 -29.74 124.29 177.35
N VAL A 304 -28.47 123.99 177.02
CA VAL A 304 -27.29 124.76 177.48
C VAL A 304 -26.85 125.88 176.51
N PHE A 305 -27.64 126.22 175.48
CA PHE A 305 -27.28 127.22 174.46
C PHE A 305 -28.36 128.30 174.19
N GLN A 306 -28.95 128.84 175.26
CA GLN A 306 -29.99 129.87 175.16
C GLN A 306 -29.47 131.33 175.19
N LEU A 307 -28.46 131.67 176.00
CA LEU A 307 -28.00 133.06 176.16
C LEU A 307 -26.47 133.19 176.41
N LYS A 308 -25.71 133.42 175.33
CA LYS A 308 -24.38 134.07 175.32
C LYS A 308 -24.04 134.58 173.91
N SER A 309 -25.02 135.15 173.18
CA SER A 309 -25.51 136.53 173.35
C SER A 309 -24.63 137.52 172.56
N ASP A 310 -25.09 137.80 171.34
CA ASP A 310 -24.78 138.93 170.47
C ASP A 310 -23.30 139.24 170.09
N LEU A 311 -22.78 138.42 169.17
CA LEU A 311 -21.78 138.85 168.18
C LEU A 311 -22.27 138.57 166.74
N LYS A 312 -23.10 139.47 166.20
CA LYS A 312 -23.29 139.67 164.75
C LYS A 312 -21.98 140.26 164.18
N LYS A 313 -21.33 139.79 163.10
CA LYS A 313 -21.60 138.76 162.04
C LYS A 313 -20.22 138.25 161.50
N LYS A 314 -19.96 136.95 161.23
CA LYS A 314 -18.62 136.37 160.86
C LYS A 314 -18.65 134.88 160.36
N GLU A 315 -17.99 134.51 159.23
CA GLU A 315 -18.12 133.20 158.49
C GLU A 315 -16.87 132.74 157.60
N ASP A 316 -16.54 131.42 157.44
CA ASP A 316 -15.35 130.77 156.72
C ASP A 316 -15.55 129.20 156.44
N ALA A 317 -14.77 128.28 155.78
CA ALA A 317 -13.78 128.11 154.64
C ALA A 317 -13.39 126.57 154.35
N PHE A 318 -12.83 126.08 153.18
CA PHE A 318 -12.50 124.60 152.85
C PHE A 318 -11.39 124.26 151.72
N ASN A 319 -10.84 122.99 151.48
CA ASN A 319 -9.54 122.60 150.68
C ASN A 319 -9.23 121.09 150.08
N SER A 320 -8.25 120.74 149.09
CA SER A 320 -7.78 119.33 148.52
C SER A 320 -6.50 119.10 147.48
N ILE A 321 -5.97 117.85 147.04
CA ILE A 321 -4.74 117.49 146.07
C ILE A 321 -4.41 115.95 145.53
N GLU A 322 -3.52 115.55 144.49
CA GLU A 322 -2.97 114.12 144.07
C GLU A 322 -1.66 113.77 143.07
N LYS A 323 -1.45 112.57 142.32
CA LYS A 323 -0.15 111.76 141.82
C LYS A 323 0.19 111.21 140.30
N LYS A 324 1.19 110.24 139.97
CA LYS A 324 1.83 109.66 138.62
C LYS A 324 2.46 108.15 138.62
N LEU A 325 3.18 107.31 137.71
CA LEU A 325 4.05 107.13 136.40
C LEU A 325 4.10 105.60 135.77
N LYS A 326 4.88 104.80 134.88
CA LYS A 326 6.15 104.54 133.98
C LYS A 326 5.97 103.28 132.91
N ASP A 327 6.75 102.45 132.05
CA ASP A 327 8.11 101.97 131.40
C ASP A 327 7.93 100.93 130.13
N SER A 328 8.72 100.08 129.32
CA SER A 328 10.15 99.64 128.80
C SER A 328 10.24 98.54 127.55
N ASN A 329 11.39 98.05 126.88
CA ASN A 329 11.56 96.99 125.71
C ASN A 329 13.06 96.44 125.29
N CYS A 330 13.66 95.63 124.27
CA CYS A 330 13.49 94.75 122.97
C CYS A 330 14.79 93.89 122.37
N ARG A 331 14.81 92.84 121.41
CA ARG A 331 16.07 92.16 120.69
C ARG A 331 16.21 91.46 119.17
N PRO A 332 16.56 90.14 118.79
CA PRO A 332 17.49 89.58 117.63
C PRO A 332 17.03 88.32 116.65
N THR A 333 17.67 87.44 115.73
CA THR A 333 18.84 87.07 114.71
C THR A 333 18.68 85.60 114.00
N VAL A 334 19.34 84.81 113.03
CA VAL A 334 20.36 84.65 111.82
C VAL A 334 20.59 83.07 111.41
N SER A 335 21.16 82.32 110.36
CA SER A 335 21.54 82.12 108.84
C SER A 335 22.23 80.66 108.54
N ASP A 336 22.72 79.93 107.44
CA ASP A 336 22.90 79.71 105.89
C ASP A 336 23.51 78.21 105.53
N GLY A 337 23.86 77.48 104.38
CA GLY A 337 23.96 77.45 102.83
C GLY A 337 24.64 76.16 102.05
N MET A 338 24.81 76.07 100.66
CA MET A 338 25.61 75.10 99.68
C MET A 338 24.97 73.82 98.89
N LYS A 339 25.41 72.97 97.85
CA LYS A 339 26.56 72.61 96.85
C LYS A 339 26.25 71.48 95.68
N ALA A 340 26.99 71.22 94.52
CA ALA A 340 26.76 70.10 93.42
C ALA A 340 27.84 69.73 92.25
N SER A 341 27.73 68.65 91.33
CA SER A 341 28.58 68.28 90.06
C SER A 341 28.22 67.00 89.10
N SER A 342 28.71 66.76 87.80
CA SER A 342 28.59 65.50 86.86
C SER A 342 29.30 65.41 85.37
N GLY A 343 29.29 64.28 84.52
CA GLY A 343 29.72 64.15 83.02
C GLY A 343 29.97 62.76 82.20
N ASN A 344 30.24 62.73 80.81
CA ASN A 344 30.76 61.67 79.76
C ASN A 344 29.83 60.70 78.85
N ASN A 345 30.09 59.94 77.69
CA ASN A 345 30.98 59.84 76.41
C ASN A 345 30.63 58.64 75.32
N LYS A 346 31.04 58.56 73.97
CA LYS A 346 30.78 57.41 72.91
C LYS A 346 31.42 57.42 71.40
N SER A 347 31.51 56.31 70.55
CA SER A 347 31.89 56.23 69.02
C SER A 347 31.67 54.87 68.14
N ALA A 348 31.77 54.78 66.74
CA ALA A 348 31.77 53.57 65.74
C ALA A 348 31.84 53.87 64.14
N VAL A 349 32.02 52.92 63.07
CA VAL A 349 31.56 52.95 61.54
C VAL A 349 32.22 52.15 60.26
N ILE A 350 31.42 51.71 59.20
CA ILE A 350 31.55 51.46 57.66
C ILE A 350 32.35 50.27 56.96
N PRO A 351 32.11 49.74 55.68
CA PRO A 351 31.44 50.17 54.37
C PRO A 351 30.42 49.13 53.70
N ARG A 352 30.05 48.93 52.38
CA ARG A 352 30.19 49.48 50.96
C ARG A 352 29.05 48.95 49.95
N SER A 353 29.06 49.19 48.60
CA SER A 353 27.99 48.79 47.60
C SER A 353 28.33 48.74 46.05
N SER A 354 27.39 48.26 45.18
CA SER A 354 27.11 48.57 43.71
C SER A 354 28.03 48.05 42.53
N ARG A 355 27.66 47.88 41.22
CA ARG A 355 26.38 47.75 40.38
C ARG A 355 26.69 47.49 38.83
N GLU A 356 25.70 47.07 37.98
CA GLU A 356 25.64 46.96 36.45
C GLU A 356 26.51 45.91 35.68
N VAL A 357 26.25 45.31 34.49
CA VAL A 357 25.22 45.24 33.38
C VAL A 357 25.68 45.73 31.97
N SER A 358 25.85 44.82 30.98
CA SER A 358 26.10 45.19 29.55
C SER A 358 25.90 44.13 28.42
N ASN A 359 25.76 42.82 28.68
CA ASN A 359 25.95 41.76 27.66
C ASN A 359 24.66 41.14 27.05
N LEU A 360 23.97 41.80 26.12
CA LEU A 360 22.86 41.18 25.35
C LEU A 360 22.61 41.70 23.92
N LYS A 361 23.13 42.86 23.52
CA LYS A 361 22.72 43.54 22.28
C LYS A 361 23.31 42.93 21.00
N ASP A 362 24.57 42.51 21.04
CA ASP A 362 25.30 42.07 19.82
C ASP A 362 24.98 40.62 19.42
N LYS A 363 24.49 39.82 20.37
CA LYS A 363 24.13 38.41 20.15
C LYS A 363 22.89 38.23 19.26
N ILE A 364 22.03 39.25 19.17
CA ILE A 364 20.80 39.24 18.35
C ILE A 364 21.15 39.45 16.87
N LYS A 365 21.92 40.50 16.54
CA LYS A 365 22.34 40.81 15.16
C LYS A 365 23.08 39.66 14.47
N LEU A 366 23.86 38.88 15.24
CA LEU A 366 24.59 37.74 14.72
C LEU A 366 23.65 36.61 14.25
N LEU A 367 22.52 36.42 14.94
CA LEU A 367 21.52 35.40 14.58
C LEU A 367 20.66 35.83 13.39
N GLU A 368 20.23 37.09 13.32
CA GLU A 368 19.55 37.65 12.14
C GLU A 368 20.39 37.50 10.86
N SER A 369 21.71 37.69 10.98
CA SER A 369 22.66 37.55 9.87
C SER A 369 22.83 36.08 9.43
N GLN A 370 22.77 35.13 10.36
CA GLN A 370 22.82 33.69 10.03
C GLN A 370 21.53 33.17 9.40
N ILE A 371 20.37 33.73 9.78
CA ILE A 371 19.07 33.37 9.20
C ILE A 371 19.04 33.75 7.71
N LYS A 372 19.33 35.02 7.38
CA LYS A 372 19.35 35.48 5.98
C LYS A 372 20.31 34.71 5.08
N LEU A 373 21.48 34.33 5.60
CA LEU A 373 22.45 33.54 4.83
C LEU A 373 21.90 32.14 4.48
N LYS A 374 21.13 31.53 5.40
CA LYS A 374 20.46 30.24 5.18
C LYS A 374 19.25 30.36 4.27
N GLU A 375 18.46 31.43 4.38
CA GLU A 375 17.34 31.72 3.47
C GLU A 375 17.82 31.82 2.02
N THR A 376 18.83 32.66 1.74
CA THR A 376 19.38 32.80 0.38
C THR A 376 20.01 31.52 -0.16
N ALA A 377 20.61 30.68 0.70
CA ALA A 377 21.16 29.39 0.30
C ALA A 377 20.05 28.36 -0.01
N LEU A 378 18.92 28.41 0.71
CA LEU A 378 17.77 27.54 0.47
C LEU A 378 17.07 27.93 -0.84
N GLU A 379 16.86 29.23 -1.07
CA GLU A 379 16.24 29.77 -2.29
C GLU A 379 17.07 29.41 -3.54
N THR A 380 18.39 29.62 -3.50
CA THR A 380 19.31 29.18 -4.58
C THR A 380 19.26 27.67 -4.81
N SER A 381 19.05 26.86 -3.76
CA SER A 381 18.90 25.40 -3.88
C SER A 381 17.53 24.99 -4.43
N THR A 382 16.49 25.80 -4.23
CA THR A 382 15.14 25.59 -4.78
C THR A 382 15.13 25.89 -6.28
N ASP A 383 15.70 27.02 -6.71
CA ASP A 383 15.83 27.35 -8.13
C ASP A 383 16.61 26.27 -8.90
N SER A 384 17.72 25.80 -8.33
CA SER A 384 18.52 24.72 -8.93
C SER A 384 17.82 23.35 -8.91
N PHE A 385 16.80 23.15 -8.07
CA PHE A 385 15.95 21.95 -8.15
C PHE A 385 14.93 22.09 -9.28
N LEU A 386 14.26 23.24 -9.36
CA LEU A 386 13.20 23.55 -10.31
C LEU A 386 13.71 23.57 -11.77
N GLU A 387 14.96 24.01 -11.99
CA GLU A 387 15.64 23.90 -13.29
C GLU A 387 15.88 22.43 -13.71
N LYS A 388 16.29 21.55 -12.77
CA LYS A 388 16.49 20.11 -13.05
C LYS A 388 15.17 19.38 -13.27
N GLU A 389 14.13 19.74 -12.52
CA GLU A 389 12.76 19.23 -12.71
C GLU A 389 12.26 19.55 -14.12
N LYS A 390 12.48 20.78 -14.59
CA LYS A 390 12.16 21.20 -15.96
C LYS A 390 12.95 20.45 -17.03
N ASP A 391 14.25 20.21 -16.82
CA ASP A 391 15.07 19.42 -17.75
C ASP A 391 14.65 17.95 -17.80
N LEU A 392 14.24 17.35 -16.67
CA LEU A 392 13.64 16.02 -16.65
C LEU A 392 12.30 15.98 -17.39
N GLN A 393 11.45 17.00 -17.21
CA GLN A 393 10.18 17.12 -17.93
C GLN A 393 10.40 17.21 -19.45
N ASN A 394 11.35 18.04 -19.90
CA ASN A 394 11.76 18.12 -21.31
C ASN A 394 12.25 16.76 -21.84
N LYS A 395 12.98 15.99 -21.00
CA LYS A 395 13.52 14.68 -21.38
C LYS A 395 12.46 13.60 -21.50
N ILE A 396 11.42 13.65 -20.67
CA ILE A 396 10.25 12.77 -20.78
C ILE A 396 9.52 13.05 -22.10
N GLU A 397 9.22 14.32 -22.41
CA GLU A 397 8.53 14.70 -23.65
C GLU A 397 9.32 14.31 -24.92
N GLU A 398 10.66 14.34 -24.87
CA GLU A 398 11.52 13.85 -25.96
C GLU A 398 11.41 12.33 -26.15
N LEU A 399 11.37 11.56 -25.05
CA LEU A 399 11.25 10.10 -25.07
C LEU A 399 9.87 9.65 -25.55
N GLU A 400 8.80 10.33 -25.13
CA GLU A 400 7.44 10.07 -25.58
C GLU A 400 7.29 10.27 -27.09
N LYS A 401 7.84 11.36 -27.65
CA LYS A 401 7.83 11.62 -29.10
C LYS A 401 8.57 10.54 -29.89
N ARG A 402 9.75 10.12 -29.43
CA ARG A 402 10.52 9.01 -30.03
C ARG A 402 9.75 7.69 -29.98
N LEU A 403 9.04 7.41 -28.88
CA LEU A 403 8.24 6.19 -28.72
C LEU A 403 7.02 6.21 -29.66
N GLU A 404 6.36 7.35 -29.81
CA GLU A 404 5.23 7.50 -30.75
C GLU A 404 5.69 7.40 -32.22
N GLU A 405 6.86 7.93 -32.56
CA GLU A 405 7.51 7.76 -33.87
C GLU A 405 7.81 6.28 -34.17
N ILE A 406 8.39 5.55 -33.22
CA ILE A 406 8.63 4.10 -33.34
C ILE A 406 7.31 3.33 -33.52
N ASN A 407 6.25 3.68 -32.78
CA ASN A 407 4.93 3.04 -32.91
C ASN A 407 4.21 3.38 -34.23
N LYS A 408 4.46 4.55 -34.83
CA LYS A 408 3.99 4.90 -36.18
C LYS A 408 4.77 4.12 -37.25
N ASN A 409 6.09 4.00 -37.09
CA ASN A 409 6.94 3.24 -38.00
C ASN A 409 6.60 1.74 -37.99
N SER A 410 6.37 1.12 -36.82
CA SER A 410 5.98 -0.29 -36.74
C SER A 410 4.59 -0.55 -37.33
N ALA A 411 3.62 0.35 -37.15
CA ALA A 411 2.32 0.26 -37.82
C ALA A 411 2.47 0.29 -39.35
N SER A 412 3.27 1.23 -39.88
CA SER A 412 3.51 1.32 -41.34
C SER A 412 4.25 0.11 -41.91
N PHE A 413 5.12 -0.53 -41.12
CA PHE A 413 5.81 -1.76 -41.52
C PHE A 413 4.83 -2.93 -41.68
N CYS A 414 3.95 -3.14 -40.70
CA CYS A 414 2.92 -4.18 -40.78
C CYS A 414 1.95 -3.95 -41.96
N GLU A 415 1.51 -2.71 -42.18
CA GLU A 415 0.61 -2.35 -43.28
C GLU A 415 1.25 -2.61 -44.66
N TYR A 416 2.57 -2.37 -44.78
CA TYR A 416 3.34 -2.70 -45.99
C TYR A 416 3.45 -4.22 -46.23
N GLU A 417 3.66 -5.03 -45.20
CA GLU A 417 3.69 -6.50 -45.36
C GLU A 417 2.33 -7.07 -45.79
N PHE A 418 1.23 -6.63 -45.17
CA PHE A 418 -0.12 -7.07 -45.57
C PHE A 418 -0.43 -6.69 -47.03
N GLN A 419 -0.05 -5.48 -47.47
CA GLN A 419 -0.29 -5.04 -48.85
C GLN A 419 0.60 -5.76 -49.88
N LYS A 420 1.74 -6.31 -49.46
CA LYS A 420 2.57 -7.18 -50.30
C LYS A 420 1.94 -8.57 -50.45
N VAL A 421 1.59 -9.23 -49.34
CA VAL A 421 0.97 -10.57 -49.34
C VAL A 421 -0.34 -10.59 -50.14
N ALA A 422 -1.13 -9.51 -50.09
CA ALA A 422 -2.34 -9.37 -50.90
C ALA A 422 -2.05 -9.46 -52.41
N LYS A 423 -1.04 -8.74 -52.91
CA LYS A 423 -0.66 -8.76 -54.34
C LYS A 423 -0.09 -10.10 -54.77
N ASP A 424 0.79 -10.68 -53.95
CA ASP A 424 1.36 -12.02 -54.19
C ASP A 424 0.27 -13.12 -54.25
N THR A 425 -0.93 -12.86 -53.69
CA THR A 425 -2.10 -13.76 -53.77
C THR A 425 -2.99 -13.48 -54.99
N GLU A 426 -3.08 -12.24 -55.46
CA GLU A 426 -3.96 -11.83 -56.55
C GLU A 426 -3.45 -12.32 -57.92
N ASP A 427 -2.13 -12.32 -58.15
CA ASP A 427 -1.49 -12.87 -59.36
C ASP A 427 -1.68 -14.39 -59.52
N ILE A 428 -1.91 -15.12 -58.42
CA ILE A 428 -2.17 -16.57 -58.43
C ILE A 428 -3.58 -16.87 -58.97
N LEU A 429 -4.57 -16.00 -58.70
CA LEU A 429 -5.96 -16.18 -59.11
C LEU A 429 -6.21 -15.89 -60.60
N LEU A 430 -5.38 -15.06 -61.25
CA LEU A 430 -5.59 -14.61 -62.62
C LEU A 430 -5.24 -15.64 -63.72
N ASN A 431 -4.61 -16.77 -63.37
CA ASN A 431 -4.20 -17.81 -64.34
C ASN A 431 -5.09 -19.08 -64.35
N GLY A 432 -6.20 -19.11 -63.60
CA GLY A 432 -7.12 -20.24 -63.52
C GLY A 432 -8.39 -20.05 -64.38
N SER A 433 -8.55 -20.85 -65.45
CA SER A 433 -9.67 -20.70 -66.40
C SER A 433 -11.06 -20.95 -65.79
N MET A 434 -11.87 -19.90 -65.78
CA MET A 434 -13.33 -19.84 -65.98
C MET A 434 -14.11 -21.16 -66.15
N LEU A 435 -15.09 -21.42 -65.28
CA LEU A 435 -16.32 -22.15 -65.59
C LEU A 435 -17.50 -21.71 -64.69
N GLU A 436 -18.66 -21.40 -65.27
CA GLU A 436 -19.87 -20.98 -64.54
C GLU A 436 -20.88 -22.14 -64.37
N VAL A 437 -21.24 -22.51 -63.12
CA VAL A 437 -22.51 -23.20 -62.76
C VAL A 437 -22.85 -22.79 -61.31
N ARG A 438 -23.70 -21.79 -61.04
CA ARG A 438 -25.19 -21.75 -61.05
C ARG A 438 -25.88 -22.74 -60.09
N ASN A 439 -26.64 -22.18 -59.15
CA ASN A 439 -27.43 -22.85 -58.11
C ASN A 439 -28.40 -23.97 -58.58
N THR A 440 -28.36 -25.11 -57.88
CA THR A 440 -29.52 -25.94 -57.46
C THR A 440 -29.13 -26.60 -56.13
N ALA A 441 -29.72 -26.30 -54.98
CA ALA A 441 -31.12 -26.52 -54.57
C ALA A 441 -31.48 -28.02 -54.40
N GLU A 442 -31.83 -28.37 -53.17
CA GLU A 442 -32.73 -29.45 -52.70
C GLU A 442 -32.78 -30.78 -53.49
N ASN A 443 -32.46 -31.92 -52.84
CA ASN A 443 -33.47 -32.99 -52.67
C ASN A 443 -33.09 -34.16 -51.74
N LEU A 444 -34.14 -34.89 -51.34
CA LEU A 444 -34.18 -36.30 -50.91
C LEU A 444 -33.38 -36.74 -49.65
N SER A 445 -34.09 -36.63 -48.53
CA SER A 445 -34.06 -37.64 -47.46
C SER A 445 -34.54 -39.03 -47.96
N THR A 446 -34.39 -40.05 -47.11
CA THR A 446 -34.94 -41.42 -47.22
C THR A 446 -34.45 -42.29 -48.39
N ILE A 447 -33.50 -43.19 -48.08
CA ILE A 447 -33.70 -44.64 -48.21
C ILE A 447 -33.14 -45.30 -46.94
N ALA A 448 -33.83 -46.30 -46.39
CA ALA A 448 -33.37 -47.06 -45.23
C ALA A 448 -33.24 -48.53 -45.60
N CYS A 449 -32.02 -49.08 -45.51
CA CYS A 449 -31.77 -50.52 -45.63
C CYS A 449 -31.22 -51.07 -44.31
N LYS A 450 -31.86 -52.11 -43.79
CA LYS A 450 -31.45 -52.81 -42.56
C LYS A 450 -30.60 -54.03 -42.93
N SER A 451 -29.53 -54.27 -42.18
CA SER A 451 -28.90 -55.59 -42.07
C SER A 451 -28.53 -55.84 -40.61
N ASN A 452 -29.06 -56.93 -40.04
CA ASN A 452 -28.85 -57.27 -38.63
C ASN A 452 -27.62 -58.18 -38.47
N ALA A 453 -26.89 -57.94 -37.38
CA ALA A 453 -26.12 -58.91 -36.58
C ALA A 453 -25.24 -59.95 -37.31
N ASN A 454 -23.93 -59.92 -37.02
CA ASN A 454 -23.50 -60.80 -35.93
C ASN A 454 -22.22 -60.40 -35.18
N ARG A 455 -22.25 -60.76 -33.89
CA ARG A 455 -21.22 -60.68 -32.85
C ARG A 455 -19.90 -61.36 -33.25
N SER A 456 -18.78 -60.67 -33.01
CA SER A 456 -17.57 -61.26 -32.42
C SER A 456 -16.94 -60.22 -31.47
N ALA A 457 -16.11 -60.64 -30.51
CA ALA A 457 -15.73 -59.79 -29.37
C ALA A 457 -14.31 -60.00 -28.86
N MET A 458 -13.62 -58.88 -28.65
CA MET A 458 -12.52 -58.60 -27.73
C MET A 458 -12.29 -57.08 -27.83
N SER A 459 -12.07 -56.28 -26.82
CA SER A 459 -12.12 -56.34 -25.35
C SER A 459 -11.48 -55.02 -24.92
N LEU A 460 -12.01 -54.40 -23.84
CA LEU A 460 -11.35 -53.47 -22.90
C LEU A 460 -9.98 -52.89 -23.29
N ILE A 461 -9.75 -51.58 -23.15
CA ILE A 461 -9.84 -50.87 -21.86
C ILE A 461 -10.73 -49.62 -21.91
N LYS A 462 -11.55 -49.46 -20.86
CA LYS A 462 -11.94 -48.16 -20.30
C LYS A 462 -11.19 -47.99 -18.98
N SER A 463 -10.70 -46.79 -18.72
CA SER A 463 -10.39 -46.30 -17.38
C SER A 463 -10.98 -44.89 -17.32
N ASP A 464 -12.02 -44.71 -16.53
CA ASP A 464 -12.68 -43.43 -16.33
C ASP A 464 -11.87 -42.60 -15.30
N ASP A 465 -11.95 -41.27 -15.35
CA ASP A 465 -11.65 -40.39 -14.21
C ASP A 465 -12.31 -39.00 -14.44
N ASP A 466 -13.58 -38.89 -14.07
CA ASP A 466 -14.28 -37.61 -13.95
C ASP A 466 -14.01 -37.01 -12.55
N ILE A 467 -13.20 -35.95 -12.47
CA ILE A 467 -13.15 -35.09 -11.28
C ILE A 467 -13.34 -33.63 -11.69
N LEU A 468 -14.47 -33.06 -11.26
CA LEU A 468 -14.82 -31.65 -11.39
C LEU A 468 -14.00 -30.80 -10.40
N SER A 469 -13.52 -29.63 -10.85
CA SER A 469 -13.24 -28.51 -9.94
C SER A 469 -13.43 -27.16 -10.65
N GLU A 470 -14.66 -26.68 -10.66
CA GLU A 470 -15.02 -25.31 -11.08
C GLU A 470 -14.62 -24.31 -9.98
N LYS A 471 -13.50 -23.59 -10.15
CA LYS A 471 -13.15 -22.46 -9.27
C LYS A 471 -12.10 -21.51 -9.87
N GLU A 472 -12.24 -20.24 -9.51
CA GLU A 472 -11.20 -19.18 -9.62
C GLU A 472 -10.67 -18.85 -11.03
N LEU A 473 -11.58 -18.43 -11.92
CA LEU A 473 -11.26 -17.57 -13.07
C LEU A 473 -11.49 -16.08 -12.73
N GLU A 474 -10.65 -15.53 -11.86
CA GLU A 474 -10.68 -14.11 -11.46
C GLU A 474 -9.24 -13.57 -11.23
N ALA A 475 -8.48 -13.35 -12.33
CA ALA A 475 -7.30 -12.46 -12.39
C ALA A 475 -6.61 -12.47 -13.78
N SER A 476 -7.13 -11.73 -14.77
CA SER A 476 -6.33 -11.10 -15.87
C SER A 476 -7.21 -10.47 -16.95
N SER A 477 -7.89 -9.37 -16.64
CA SER A 477 -8.41 -8.46 -17.66
C SER A 477 -7.40 -7.34 -17.94
N LEU A 478 -7.40 -6.84 -19.19
CA LEU A 478 -6.61 -5.72 -19.71
C LEU A 478 -5.09 -6.00 -19.89
N ASN A 479 -4.43 -5.68 -21.02
CA ASN A 479 -4.87 -4.88 -22.18
C ASN A 479 -4.74 -5.58 -23.53
N THR A 480 -5.82 -5.40 -24.29
CA THR A 480 -6.06 -5.67 -25.70
C THR A 480 -4.98 -5.18 -26.67
N ARG A 481 -4.73 -5.96 -27.74
CA ARG A 481 -4.62 -5.39 -29.11
C ARG A 481 -4.99 -6.31 -30.29
N HIS A 482 -5.78 -7.36 -30.07
CA HIS A 482 -6.75 -7.88 -31.06
C HIS A 482 -7.75 -8.82 -30.36
N GLN A 483 -8.77 -8.24 -29.73
CA GLN A 483 -9.92 -9.00 -29.24
C GLN A 483 -10.82 -9.33 -30.45
N ARG A 484 -10.44 -10.34 -31.25
CA ARG A 484 -11.30 -10.87 -32.32
C ARG A 484 -12.60 -11.35 -31.67
N ASN A 485 -13.75 -10.99 -32.23
CA ASN A 485 -15.02 -11.14 -31.51
C ASN A 485 -15.27 -12.65 -31.27
N PRO A 486 -15.65 -13.12 -30.06
CA PRO A 486 -15.81 -14.56 -29.82
C PRO A 486 -16.81 -15.22 -30.77
N ASP A 487 -17.84 -14.47 -31.20
CA ASP A 487 -18.81 -14.91 -32.21
C ASP A 487 -18.19 -15.03 -33.63
N GLU A 488 -17.22 -14.19 -33.99
CA GLU A 488 -16.47 -14.32 -35.24
C GLU A 488 -15.58 -15.57 -35.20
N LEU A 489 -14.91 -15.82 -34.07
CA LEU A 489 -14.07 -17.01 -33.87
C LEU A 489 -14.92 -18.29 -33.89
N LEU A 490 -16.12 -18.27 -33.30
CA LEU A 490 -17.08 -19.37 -33.35
C LEU A 490 -17.59 -19.63 -34.78
N ASN A 491 -17.89 -18.59 -35.54
CA ASN A 491 -18.31 -18.70 -36.95
C ASN A 491 -17.17 -19.21 -37.85
N GLU A 492 -15.95 -18.72 -37.68
CA GLU A 492 -14.78 -19.22 -38.40
C GLU A 492 -14.51 -20.70 -38.07
N MET A 493 -14.59 -21.10 -36.80
CA MET A 493 -14.49 -22.49 -36.38
C MET A 493 -15.63 -23.38 -36.90
N ALA A 494 -16.83 -22.83 -37.11
CA ALA A 494 -17.93 -23.54 -37.75
C ALA A 494 -17.66 -23.77 -39.25
N LEU A 495 -17.25 -22.73 -39.97
CA LEU A 495 -16.89 -22.80 -41.40
C LEU A 495 -15.70 -23.74 -41.64
N LEU A 496 -14.68 -23.72 -40.77
CA LEU A 496 -13.54 -24.65 -40.85
C LEU A 496 -13.97 -26.11 -40.61
N ARG A 497 -14.88 -26.37 -39.67
CA ARG A 497 -15.46 -27.72 -39.47
C ARG A 497 -16.26 -28.19 -40.67
N GLU A 498 -17.06 -27.32 -41.28
CA GLU A 498 -17.84 -27.66 -42.47
C GLU A 498 -16.93 -27.92 -43.68
N ARG A 499 -15.91 -27.09 -43.91
CA ARG A 499 -14.89 -27.30 -44.92
C ARG A 499 -14.13 -28.62 -44.71
N ASN A 500 -13.69 -28.92 -43.49
CA ASN A 500 -13.01 -30.17 -43.18
C ASN A 500 -13.90 -31.39 -43.46
N LYS A 501 -15.17 -31.33 -43.06
CA LYS A 501 -16.17 -32.38 -43.34
C LYS A 501 -16.43 -32.57 -44.85
N ALA A 502 -16.38 -31.51 -45.65
CA ALA A 502 -16.46 -31.60 -47.11
C ALA A 502 -15.21 -32.29 -47.70
N MET A 503 -14.01 -31.87 -47.28
CA MET A 503 -12.74 -32.48 -47.70
C MET A 503 -12.61 -33.95 -47.27
N GLU A 504 -13.12 -34.34 -46.10
CA GLU A 504 -13.24 -35.74 -45.67
C GLU A 504 -14.16 -36.56 -46.60
N GLY A 505 -15.24 -35.94 -47.10
CA GLY A 505 -16.13 -36.53 -48.09
C GLY A 505 -15.45 -36.76 -49.43
N GLU A 506 -14.78 -35.74 -49.97
CA GLU A 506 -14.02 -35.81 -51.22
C GLU A 506 -12.87 -36.83 -51.14
N LEU A 507 -12.14 -36.85 -50.02
CA LEU A 507 -11.05 -37.81 -49.78
C LEU A 507 -11.56 -39.26 -49.76
N LYS A 508 -12.73 -39.48 -49.16
CA LYS A 508 -13.39 -40.80 -49.11
C LYS A 508 -13.95 -41.22 -50.48
N GLU A 509 -14.45 -40.27 -51.28
CA GLU A 509 -14.86 -40.54 -52.66
C GLU A 509 -13.66 -40.89 -53.55
N MET A 510 -12.55 -40.13 -53.43
CA MET A 510 -11.28 -40.43 -54.08
C MET A 510 -10.75 -41.81 -53.69
N GLN A 511 -10.78 -42.17 -52.40
CA GLN A 511 -10.42 -43.52 -51.92
C GLN A 511 -11.31 -44.61 -52.54
N GLY A 512 -12.62 -44.34 -52.68
CA GLY A 512 -13.57 -45.21 -53.38
C GLY A 512 -13.20 -45.42 -54.84
N ARG A 513 -12.96 -44.33 -55.59
CA ARG A 513 -12.53 -44.37 -57.00
C ARG A 513 -11.19 -45.10 -57.18
N TYR A 514 -10.20 -44.89 -56.31
CA TYR A 514 -8.94 -45.64 -56.35
C TYR A 514 -9.14 -47.14 -56.08
N SER A 515 -10.05 -47.50 -55.16
CA SER A 515 -10.38 -48.90 -54.86
C SER A 515 -11.05 -49.60 -56.06
N GLU A 516 -11.99 -48.92 -56.72
CA GLU A 516 -12.68 -49.43 -57.92
C GLU A 516 -11.72 -49.58 -59.11
N ILE A 517 -10.83 -48.60 -59.34
CA ILE A 517 -9.81 -48.67 -60.39
C ILE A 517 -8.81 -49.81 -60.12
N SER A 518 -8.40 -50.00 -58.86
CA SER A 518 -7.52 -51.10 -58.45
C SER A 518 -8.16 -52.47 -58.69
N LEU A 519 -9.45 -52.62 -58.36
CA LEU A 519 -10.20 -53.86 -58.63
C LEU A 519 -10.28 -54.15 -60.13
N LYS A 520 -10.68 -53.17 -60.95
CA LYS A 520 -10.75 -53.32 -62.41
C LYS A 520 -9.40 -53.64 -63.04
N PHE A 521 -8.31 -53.09 -62.50
CA PHE A 521 -6.95 -53.42 -62.94
C PHE A 521 -6.59 -54.89 -62.63
N ALA A 522 -6.96 -55.40 -61.45
CA ALA A 522 -6.77 -56.80 -61.08
C ALA A 522 -7.61 -57.76 -61.95
N GLU A 523 -8.85 -57.38 -62.29
CA GLU A 523 -9.72 -58.14 -63.21
C GLU A 523 -9.09 -58.22 -64.62
N VAL A 524 -8.69 -57.09 -65.20
CA VAL A 524 -8.07 -57.02 -66.54
C VAL A 524 -6.73 -57.78 -66.59
N GLU A 525 -5.91 -57.71 -65.54
CA GLU A 525 -4.67 -58.49 -65.46
C GLU A 525 -4.96 -60.01 -65.35
N GLY A 526 -6.02 -60.40 -64.65
CA GLY A 526 -6.51 -61.78 -64.59
C GLY A 526 -6.95 -62.31 -65.96
N GLU A 527 -7.78 -61.55 -66.69
CA GLU A 527 -8.18 -61.89 -68.07
C GLU A 527 -6.96 -61.99 -69.00
N ARG A 528 -6.01 -61.05 -68.89
CA ARG A 528 -4.77 -61.05 -69.67
C ARG A 528 -3.94 -62.31 -69.41
N GLN A 529 -3.81 -62.74 -68.14
CA GLN A 529 -3.11 -63.98 -67.80
C GLN A 529 -3.84 -65.22 -68.33
N GLN A 530 -5.17 -65.26 -68.25
CA GLN A 530 -5.98 -66.35 -68.81
C GLN A 530 -5.87 -66.44 -70.34
N LEU A 531 -5.84 -65.31 -71.04
CA LEU A 531 -5.59 -65.24 -72.48
C LEU A 531 -4.17 -65.72 -72.84
N VAL A 532 -3.14 -65.26 -72.12
CA VAL A 532 -1.75 -65.71 -72.29
C VAL A 532 -1.62 -67.22 -72.08
N MET A 533 -2.27 -67.78 -71.05
CA MET A 533 -2.31 -69.22 -70.80
C MET A 533 -3.00 -69.97 -71.96
N THR A 534 -4.12 -69.45 -72.47
CA THR A 534 -4.87 -70.05 -73.58
C THR A 534 -4.03 -70.06 -74.87
N VAL A 535 -3.37 -68.95 -75.20
CA VAL A 535 -2.44 -68.85 -76.34
C VAL A 535 -1.25 -69.81 -76.18
N ARG A 536 -0.71 -69.96 -74.96
CA ARG A 536 0.37 -70.91 -74.66
C ARG A 536 -0.06 -72.35 -74.87
N ASN A 537 -1.27 -72.71 -74.43
CA ASN A 537 -1.84 -74.05 -74.61
C ASN A 537 -2.08 -74.37 -76.10
N LEU A 538 -2.67 -73.43 -76.85
CA LEU A 538 -2.85 -73.58 -78.31
C LEU A 538 -1.52 -73.67 -79.08
N ARG A 539 -0.49 -72.93 -78.65
CA ARG A 539 0.87 -73.01 -79.22
C ARG A 539 1.54 -74.36 -78.95
N ASN A 540 1.29 -74.95 -77.78
CA ASN A 540 1.81 -76.28 -77.42
C ASN A 540 1.05 -77.40 -78.15
N ALA A 541 -0.28 -77.28 -78.28
CA ALA A 541 -1.11 -78.24 -79.02
C ALA A 541 -0.81 -78.27 -80.53
N LYS A 542 -0.24 -77.20 -81.11
CA LYS A 542 0.28 -77.16 -82.49
C LYS A 542 1.74 -77.63 -82.63
N LYS A 543 2.34 -78.18 -81.58
CA LYS A 543 3.71 -78.73 -81.55
C LYS A 543 3.77 -80.22 -81.21
N SER A 544 2.62 -80.86 -81.05
CA SER A 544 2.43 -82.30 -80.90
C SER A 544 1.55 -82.84 -82.02
#